data_AF-A0A917QRQ5-F1
#
_entry.id   AF-A0A917QRQ5-F1
#
_cell.length_a   1.000
_cell.length_b   1.000
_cell.length_c   1.000
_cell.angle_alpha   90.00
_cell.angle_beta   90.00
_cell.angle_gamma   90.00
#
_symmetry.space_group_name_H-M   'P 1'
#
loop_
_entity.id
_entity.type
_entity.pdbx_description
1 polymer ?
#
loop_
_entity_poly.entity_id
_entity_poly.type
_entity_poly.pdbx_seq_one_letter_code
_entity_poly.pdbx_strand_id
1 'polypeptide(L)'
;MNWRVEPPQAQEELSFGDDADRESRLRLWETAVRGWASAHRRLLAAGAAVVVLLGAGGWYLYQESRRPLPPPDVALPVQNRFSVKLCEARWPVCQFGATEAARDHRRMEAELRAIPGVASVRFVSAQEQYEQFGTSSSDPDDGTSVQVTPDMFDDEFDGVLRSPADFRQVAAEAHLVSGVFRVQRTPTDFWAGKADVTVALCGNPFAKVCGPIVNRTLTDDERQAVLDRIREVDGVEKIYFEDREHALKLEKHYYPEGRDYGAPITLAYMQESFRIKIARPDAVPAVRAAINGVPGVLGVYRGG
;
A
#
# COMPACT_ATOMS: atom_id res chain seq x y z
N MET A 1 -43.50 -40.49 -33.43
CA MET A 1 -43.69 -39.14 -32.86
C MET A 1 -44.19 -38.24 -33.99
N ASN A 2 -45.47 -37.88 -33.95
CA ASN A 2 -46.20 -37.19 -35.01
C ASN A 2 -46.36 -35.72 -34.60
N TRP A 3 -45.74 -34.79 -35.33
CA TRP A 3 -45.93 -33.35 -35.11
C TRP A 3 -47.15 -32.89 -35.92
N ARG A 4 -48.19 -32.49 -35.19
CA ARG A 4 -49.44 -31.96 -35.73
C ARG A 4 -49.21 -30.47 -36.00
N VAL A 5 -49.20 -30.07 -37.27
CA VAL A 5 -49.03 -28.67 -37.69
C VAL A 5 -50.38 -27.96 -37.54
N GLU A 6 -50.48 -27.01 -36.62
CA GLU A 6 -51.64 -26.13 -36.47
C GLU A 6 -51.64 -25.06 -37.58
N PRO A 7 -52.82 -24.67 -38.10
CA PRO A 7 -52.93 -23.65 -39.13
C PRO A 7 -52.62 -22.26 -38.56
N PRO A 8 -52.05 -21.35 -39.39
CA PRO A 8 -51.69 -20.00 -38.97
C PRO A 8 -52.95 -19.22 -38.57
N GLN A 9 -52.94 -18.68 -37.35
CA GLN A 9 -53.96 -17.77 -36.87
C GLN A 9 -53.95 -16.50 -37.72
N ALA A 10 -55.12 -16.10 -38.21
CA ALA A 10 -55.31 -14.84 -38.91
C ALA A 10 -54.89 -13.70 -37.99
N GLN A 11 -53.86 -12.96 -38.38
CA GLN A 11 -53.49 -11.72 -37.72
C GLN A 11 -54.60 -10.71 -38.02
N GLU A 12 -55.37 -10.35 -36.99
CA GLU A 12 -56.21 -9.15 -37.02
C GLU A 12 -55.28 -7.97 -37.29
N GLU A 13 -55.29 -7.47 -38.53
CA GLU A 13 -54.70 -6.18 -38.87
C GLU A 13 -55.45 -5.12 -38.07
N LEU A 14 -54.86 -4.77 -36.92
CA LEU A 14 -55.18 -3.55 -36.20
C LEU A 14 -54.91 -2.40 -37.16
N SER A 15 -55.96 -1.96 -37.85
CA SER A 15 -55.96 -0.72 -38.63
C SER A 15 -55.68 0.42 -37.66
N PHE A 16 -54.41 0.78 -37.54
CA PHE A 16 -53.97 1.97 -36.83
C PHE A 16 -54.59 3.15 -37.57
N GLY A 17 -55.46 3.88 -36.86
CA GLY A 17 -56.27 4.95 -37.44
C GLY A 17 -55.45 5.97 -38.26
N ASP A 18 -56.12 6.45 -39.30
CA ASP A 18 -55.78 7.52 -40.25
C ASP A 18 -54.55 8.39 -39.86
N ASP A 19 -53.42 8.16 -40.54
CA ASP A 19 -52.14 8.86 -40.31
C ASP A 19 -52.27 10.40 -40.40
N ALA A 20 -53.26 10.90 -41.16
CA ALA A 20 -53.56 12.32 -41.28
C ALA A 20 -53.92 12.98 -39.93
N ASP A 21 -54.60 12.23 -39.05
CA ASP A 21 -55.02 12.72 -37.74
C ASP A 21 -53.88 12.70 -36.72
N ARG A 22 -52.86 11.86 -36.95
CA ARG A 22 -51.64 11.83 -36.15
C ARG A 22 -50.74 13.02 -36.45
N GLU A 23 -50.55 13.35 -37.73
CA GLU A 23 -49.74 14.50 -38.13
C GLU A 23 -50.32 15.84 -37.66
N SER A 24 -51.65 16.00 -37.73
CA SER A 24 -52.32 17.22 -37.29
C SER A 24 -52.15 17.45 -35.78
N ARG A 25 -52.27 16.39 -34.97
CA ARG A 25 -52.03 16.40 -33.52
C ARG A 25 -50.57 16.71 -33.18
N LEU A 26 -49.62 16.18 -33.94
CA LEU A 26 -48.18 16.47 -33.74
C LEU A 26 -47.87 17.94 -34.01
N ARG A 27 -48.42 18.55 -35.06
CA ARG A 27 -48.21 19.98 -35.37
C ARG A 27 -48.82 20.91 -34.32
N LEU A 28 -50.01 20.58 -33.80
CA LEU A 28 -50.64 21.31 -32.70
C LEU A 28 -49.85 21.17 -31.40
N TRP A 29 -49.31 19.99 -31.13
CA TRP A 29 -48.45 19.77 -29.98
C TRP A 29 -47.13 20.55 -30.10
N GLU A 30 -46.46 20.52 -31.24
CA GLU A 30 -45.22 21.28 -31.46
C GLU A 30 -45.41 22.79 -31.28
N THR A 31 -46.49 23.34 -31.82
CA THR A 31 -46.80 24.78 -31.69
C THR A 31 -47.11 25.15 -30.23
N ALA A 32 -47.87 24.31 -29.52
CA ALA A 32 -48.14 24.49 -28.11
C ALA A 32 -46.86 24.42 -27.25
N VAL A 33 -45.98 23.44 -27.50
CA VAL A 33 -44.70 23.29 -26.78
C VAL A 33 -43.77 24.47 -27.05
N ARG A 34 -43.65 24.93 -28.30
CA ARG A 34 -42.83 26.11 -28.63
C ARG A 34 -43.35 27.38 -27.96
N GLY A 35 -44.67 27.58 -27.94
CA GLY A 35 -45.30 28.71 -27.25
C GLY A 35 -45.04 28.69 -25.74
N TRP A 36 -45.21 27.52 -25.12
CA TRP A 36 -44.93 27.33 -23.70
C TRP A 36 -43.46 27.54 -23.35
N ALA A 37 -42.53 26.94 -24.11
CA ALA A 37 -41.10 27.06 -23.90
C ALA A 37 -40.60 28.51 -24.09
N SER A 38 -41.17 29.23 -25.06
CA SER A 38 -40.94 30.67 -25.26
C SER A 38 -41.34 31.48 -24.01
N ALA A 39 -42.57 31.27 -23.51
CA ALA A 39 -43.08 31.97 -22.33
C ALA A 39 -42.28 31.66 -21.05
N HIS A 40 -41.75 30.43 -20.94
CA HIS A 40 -40.99 29.97 -19.78
C HIS A 40 -39.47 29.96 -20.00
N ARG A 41 -38.96 30.61 -21.05
CA ARG A 41 -37.54 30.54 -21.43
C ARG A 41 -36.59 30.89 -20.29
N ARG A 42 -36.94 31.89 -19.46
CA ARG A 42 -36.13 32.29 -18.29
C ARG A 42 -36.13 31.22 -17.20
N LEU A 43 -37.28 30.60 -16.92
CA LEU A 43 -37.41 29.52 -15.94
C LEU A 43 -36.71 28.24 -16.41
N LEU A 44 -36.82 27.89 -17.69
CA LEU A 44 -36.10 26.77 -18.29
C LEU A 44 -34.59 27.01 -18.28
N ALA A 45 -34.13 28.22 -18.60
CA ALA A 45 -32.72 28.58 -18.52
C ALA A 45 -32.19 28.53 -17.08
N ALA A 46 -32.96 29.05 -16.11
CA ALA A 46 -32.61 28.97 -14.69
C ALA A 46 -32.58 27.51 -14.19
N GLY A 47 -33.57 26.70 -14.57
CA GLY A 47 -33.63 25.27 -14.23
C GLY A 47 -32.47 24.49 -14.82
N ALA A 48 -32.14 24.72 -16.10
CA ALA A 48 -30.97 24.12 -16.74
C ALA A 48 -29.67 24.53 -16.05
N ALA A 49 -29.51 25.81 -15.68
CA ALA A 49 -28.35 26.28 -14.95
C ALA A 49 -28.20 25.60 -13.57
N VAL A 50 -29.31 25.44 -12.83
CA VAL A 50 -29.29 24.71 -11.54
C VAL A 50 -28.90 23.25 -11.72
N VAL A 51 -29.45 22.55 -12.72
CA VAL A 51 -29.08 21.15 -13.00
C VAL A 51 -27.60 21.03 -13.37
N VAL A 52 -27.07 21.94 -14.19
CA VAL A 52 -25.64 21.96 -14.55
C VAL A 52 -24.77 22.23 -13.31
N LEU A 53 -25.14 23.18 -12.46
CA LEU A 53 -24.39 23.49 -11.24
C LEU A 53 -24.41 22.33 -10.23
N LEU A 54 -25.56 21.68 -10.04
CA LEU A 54 -25.67 20.50 -9.19
C LEU A 54 -24.94 19.30 -9.78
N GLY A 55 -24.99 19.12 -11.10
CA GLY A 55 -24.23 18.07 -11.79
C GLY A 55 -22.72 18.27 -11.67
N ALA A 56 -22.23 19.48 -11.92
CA ALA A 56 -20.81 19.82 -11.80
C ALA A 56 -20.33 19.75 -10.34
N GLY A 57 -21.11 20.29 -9.40
CA GLY A 57 -20.79 20.23 -7.96
C GLY A 57 -20.82 18.79 -7.43
N GLY A 58 -21.82 18.01 -7.82
CA GLY A 58 -21.91 16.59 -7.47
C GLY A 58 -20.77 15.77 -8.06
N TRP A 59 -20.41 16.01 -9.32
CA TRP A 59 -19.24 15.38 -9.95
C TRP A 59 -17.93 15.76 -9.26
N TYR A 60 -17.75 17.02 -8.90
CA TYR A 60 -16.57 17.48 -8.16
C TYR A 60 -16.47 16.80 -6.78
N LEU A 61 -17.56 16.76 -6.02
CA LEU A 61 -17.58 16.08 -4.72
C LEU A 61 -17.36 14.57 -4.84
N TYR A 62 -17.89 13.96 -5.90
CA TYR A 62 -17.64 12.55 -6.20
C TYR A 62 -16.14 12.31 -6.50
N GLN A 63 -15.53 13.14 -7.35
CA GLN A 63 -14.10 13.06 -7.65
C GLN A 63 -13.23 13.28 -6.40
N GLU A 64 -13.59 14.25 -5.54
CA GLU A 64 -12.86 14.52 -4.30
C GLU A 64 -12.99 13.35 -3.31
N SER A 65 -14.19 12.75 -3.18
CA SER A 65 -14.39 11.54 -2.38
C SER A 65 -13.61 10.33 -2.91
N ARG A 66 -13.24 10.38 -4.18
CA ARG A 66 -12.38 9.42 -4.88
C ARG A 66 -10.92 9.88 -4.90
N ARG A 67 -10.47 10.74 -4.01
CA ARG A 67 -9.04 10.89 -3.76
C ARG A 67 -8.56 9.93 -2.69
N PRO A 68 -7.31 9.44 -2.77
CA PRO A 68 -6.72 8.73 -1.65
C PRO A 68 -6.55 9.71 -0.48
N LEU A 69 -6.66 9.20 0.75
CA LEU A 69 -6.43 9.99 1.95
C LEU A 69 -4.94 10.37 2.05
N PRO A 70 -4.60 11.54 2.62
CA PRO A 70 -3.22 11.83 2.99
C PRO A 70 -2.76 10.91 4.13
N PRO A 71 -1.45 10.74 4.37
CA PRO A 71 -0.96 10.00 5.52
C PRO A 71 -1.56 10.55 6.82
N PRO A 72 -1.94 9.69 7.79
CA PRO A 72 -2.55 10.15 9.04
C PRO A 72 -1.65 11.14 9.78
N ASP A 73 -2.20 12.29 10.16
CA ASP A 73 -1.47 13.28 10.97
C ASP A 73 -1.48 12.87 12.44
N VAL A 74 -0.67 11.86 12.76
CA VAL A 74 -0.48 11.33 14.11
C VAL A 74 0.99 11.39 14.50
N ALA A 75 1.24 11.39 15.81
CA ALA A 75 2.61 11.35 16.32
C ALA A 75 3.36 10.12 15.78
N LEU A 76 4.61 10.32 15.39
CA LEU A 76 5.47 9.23 14.93
C LEU A 76 5.75 8.26 16.09
N PRO A 77 5.82 6.93 15.82
CA PRO A 77 6.05 5.94 16.86
C PRO A 77 7.45 6.10 17.48
N VAL A 78 7.57 5.88 18.78
CA VAL A 78 8.85 5.95 19.49
C VAL A 78 9.80 4.85 18.98
N GLN A 79 11.02 5.23 18.61
CA GLN A 79 12.03 4.32 18.05
C GLN A 79 13.03 3.87 19.14
N ASN A 80 12.57 3.01 20.04
CA ASN A 80 13.39 2.49 21.13
C ASN A 80 13.78 1.02 20.96
N ARG A 81 13.44 0.35 19.85
CA ARG A 81 13.85 -1.03 19.61
C ARG A 81 15.16 -1.10 18.83
N PHE A 82 15.95 -2.11 19.13
CA PHE A 82 17.18 -2.45 18.41
C PHE A 82 17.32 -3.96 18.30
N SER A 83 18.13 -4.42 17.36
CA SER A 83 18.57 -5.81 17.31
C SER A 83 20.07 -5.94 17.22
N VAL A 84 20.58 -7.04 17.75
CA VAL A 84 22.00 -7.41 17.77
C VAL A 84 22.14 -8.71 16.99
N LYS A 85 22.70 -8.62 15.77
CA LYS A 85 23.00 -9.79 14.95
C LYS A 85 24.31 -10.41 15.41
N LEU A 86 24.30 -11.74 15.50
CA LEU A 86 25.42 -12.52 15.99
C LEU A 86 26.41 -12.88 14.87
N CYS A 87 27.65 -13.14 15.28
CA CYS A 87 28.67 -13.62 14.36
C CYS A 87 28.47 -15.10 14.06
N GLU A 88 28.15 -15.41 12.81
CA GLU A 88 28.01 -16.78 12.33
C GLU A 88 29.12 -17.17 11.36
N ALA A 89 29.35 -18.48 11.22
CA ALA A 89 30.41 -19.02 10.35
C ALA A 89 30.23 -18.66 8.87
N ARG A 90 28.99 -18.35 8.45
CA ARG A 90 28.68 -17.94 7.08
C ARG A 90 29.17 -16.52 6.74
N TRP A 91 29.44 -15.68 7.74
CA TRP A 91 29.88 -14.31 7.56
C TRP A 91 31.40 -14.24 7.51
N PRO A 92 32.03 -13.90 6.36
CA PRO A 92 33.49 -13.93 6.21
C PRO A 92 34.25 -13.00 7.16
N VAL A 93 33.56 -11.98 7.68
CA VAL A 93 34.09 -10.97 8.60
C VAL A 93 34.15 -11.46 10.06
N CYS A 94 33.50 -12.58 10.38
CA CYS A 94 33.53 -13.16 11.71
C CYS A 94 34.78 -14.03 11.88
N GLN A 95 35.72 -13.55 12.70
CA GLN A 95 36.98 -14.25 12.97
C GLN A 95 36.75 -15.55 13.78
N PHE A 96 37.74 -16.45 13.74
CA PHE A 96 37.75 -17.67 14.55
C PHE A 96 37.61 -17.34 16.05
N GLY A 97 36.64 -17.98 16.73
CA GLY A 97 36.30 -17.77 18.15
C GLY A 97 35.06 -16.91 18.38
N ALA A 98 34.71 -16.01 17.46
CA ALA A 98 33.48 -15.21 17.56
C ALA A 98 32.22 -16.10 17.47
N THR A 99 32.29 -17.20 16.71
CA THR A 99 31.21 -18.19 16.56
C THR A 99 31.05 -19.13 17.77
N GLU A 100 32.03 -19.19 18.67
CA GLU A 100 31.91 -19.93 19.93
C GLU A 100 31.31 -19.02 21.01
N ALA A 101 31.77 -17.77 21.09
CA ALA A 101 31.16 -16.74 21.93
C ALA A 101 29.68 -16.52 21.58
N ALA A 102 29.36 -16.50 20.28
CA ALA A 102 27.98 -16.38 19.79
C ALA A 102 27.06 -17.53 20.23
N ARG A 103 27.58 -18.69 20.67
CA ARG A 103 26.74 -19.82 21.14
C ARG A 103 26.38 -19.72 22.62
N ASP A 104 27.04 -18.88 23.40
CA ASP A 104 26.69 -18.67 24.81
C ASP A 104 25.67 -17.54 24.94
N HIS A 105 24.44 -17.80 24.49
CA HIS A 105 23.37 -16.80 24.46
C HIS A 105 23.08 -16.22 25.85
N ARG A 106 23.20 -17.02 26.92
CA ARG A 106 22.93 -16.55 28.29
C ARG A 106 23.96 -15.53 28.76
N ARG A 107 25.25 -15.77 28.46
CA ARG A 107 26.31 -14.81 28.76
C ARG A 107 26.12 -13.52 27.96
N MET A 108 25.88 -13.63 26.66
CA MET A 108 25.67 -12.45 25.81
C MET A 108 24.45 -11.63 26.24
N GLU A 109 23.33 -12.29 26.57
CA GLU A 109 22.14 -11.62 27.07
C GLU A 109 22.42 -10.85 28.37
N ALA A 110 23.21 -11.44 29.28
CA ALA A 110 23.61 -10.80 30.53
C ALA A 110 24.52 -9.59 30.29
N GLU A 111 25.51 -9.71 29.38
CA GLU A 111 26.41 -8.61 29.00
C GLU A 111 25.62 -7.46 28.34
N LEU A 112 24.75 -7.77 27.36
CA LEU A 112 23.91 -6.77 26.69
C LEU A 112 22.94 -6.08 27.64
N ARG A 113 22.35 -6.82 28.59
CA ARG A 113 21.44 -6.27 29.61
C ARG A 113 22.15 -5.34 30.59
N ALA A 114 23.45 -5.51 30.80
CA ALA A 114 24.24 -4.67 31.69
C ALA A 114 24.62 -3.30 31.10
N ILE A 115 24.45 -3.11 29.78
CA ILE A 115 24.76 -1.87 29.09
C ILE A 115 23.81 -0.74 29.56
N PRO A 116 24.33 0.41 30.04
CA PRO A 116 23.51 1.57 30.36
C PRO A 116 22.65 2.03 29.19
N GLY A 117 21.39 2.35 29.45
CA GLY A 117 20.42 2.72 28.40
C GLY A 117 19.63 1.53 27.84
N VAL A 118 20.03 0.29 28.11
CA VAL A 118 19.22 -0.89 27.80
C VAL A 118 18.12 -1.09 28.86
N ALA A 119 16.88 -1.24 28.40
CA ALA A 119 15.71 -1.52 29.22
C ALA A 119 15.45 -3.04 29.31
N SER A 120 15.51 -3.73 28.18
CA SER A 120 15.36 -5.19 28.10
C SER A 120 16.08 -5.76 26.88
N VAL A 121 16.45 -7.03 26.98
CA VAL A 121 17.02 -7.83 25.88
C VAL A 121 16.44 -9.23 25.97
N ARG A 122 16.13 -9.84 24.82
CA ARG A 122 15.75 -11.25 24.68
C ARG A 122 16.45 -11.88 23.48
N PHE A 123 16.77 -13.16 23.58
CA PHE A 123 17.21 -13.95 22.45
C PHE A 123 16.04 -14.25 21.50
N VAL A 124 16.30 -14.26 20.19
CA VAL A 124 15.35 -14.63 19.13
C VAL A 124 16.07 -15.58 18.17
N SER A 125 15.57 -16.80 18.05
CA SER A 125 16.18 -17.78 17.16
C SER A 125 15.88 -17.47 15.69
N ALA A 126 16.70 -17.99 14.78
CA ALA A 126 16.44 -17.97 13.35
C ALA A 126 15.07 -18.58 13.00
N GLN A 127 14.68 -19.67 13.68
CA GLN A 127 13.38 -20.31 13.50
C GLN A 127 12.22 -19.41 13.93
N GLU A 128 12.34 -18.72 15.07
CA GLU A 128 11.31 -17.78 15.53
C GLU A 128 11.17 -16.59 14.57
N GLN A 129 12.29 -16.05 14.09
CA GLN A 129 12.28 -15.00 13.05
C GLN A 129 11.63 -15.49 11.76
N TYR A 130 11.92 -16.72 11.33
CA TYR A 130 11.28 -17.32 10.16
C TYR A 130 9.76 -17.45 10.35
N GLU A 131 9.29 -17.89 11.51
CA GLU A 131 7.87 -17.99 11.81
C GLU A 131 7.19 -16.62 11.82
N GLN A 132 7.81 -15.63 12.46
CA GLN A 132 7.33 -14.24 12.45
C GLN A 132 7.30 -13.68 11.03
N PHE A 133 8.36 -13.90 10.25
CA PHE A 133 8.42 -13.51 8.85
C PHE A 133 7.29 -14.19 8.06
N GLY A 134 7.12 -15.52 8.17
CA GLY A 134 6.10 -16.28 7.47
C GLY A 134 4.67 -15.82 7.78
N THR A 135 4.39 -15.38 9.02
CA THR A 135 3.09 -14.75 9.34
C THR A 135 2.90 -13.39 8.69
N SER A 136 3.98 -12.65 8.42
CA SER A 136 3.97 -11.34 7.76
C SER A 136 4.09 -11.42 6.24
N SER A 137 4.67 -12.50 5.69
CA SER A 137 5.04 -12.62 4.27
C SER A 137 4.22 -13.64 3.48
N SER A 138 3.19 -14.23 4.09
CA SER A 138 2.49 -15.41 3.54
C SER A 138 1.73 -15.09 2.27
N ASP A 139 2.43 -15.22 1.14
CA ASP A 139 1.89 -15.75 -0.10
C ASP A 139 3.00 -16.54 -0.83
N PRO A 140 3.10 -17.86 -0.63
CA PRO A 140 4.14 -18.72 -1.21
C PRO A 140 4.02 -18.94 -2.74
N ASP A 141 2.97 -18.43 -3.40
CA ASP A 141 2.63 -18.74 -4.80
C ASP A 141 2.92 -17.61 -5.81
N ASP A 142 3.62 -16.54 -5.43
CA ASP A 142 3.78 -15.38 -6.33
C ASP A 142 4.82 -15.56 -7.47
N GLY A 143 5.44 -16.74 -7.59
CA GLY A 143 6.39 -17.10 -8.65
C GLY A 143 7.62 -16.19 -8.78
N THR A 144 7.77 -15.23 -7.86
CA THR A 144 8.76 -14.14 -7.89
C THR A 144 9.38 -13.88 -6.53
N SER A 145 8.80 -14.42 -5.45
CA SER A 145 9.38 -14.45 -4.12
C SER A 145 10.57 -15.41 -4.11
N VAL A 146 11.68 -14.89 -3.61
CA VAL A 146 12.76 -15.72 -3.11
C VAL A 146 12.13 -16.68 -2.11
N GLN A 147 12.26 -18.00 -2.33
CA GLN A 147 11.83 -18.98 -1.34
C GLN A 147 12.60 -18.70 -0.06
N VAL A 148 11.91 -18.10 0.90
CA VAL A 148 12.51 -17.78 2.18
C VAL A 148 12.54 -19.06 3.00
N THR A 149 13.73 -19.48 3.36
CA THR A 149 13.97 -20.68 4.17
C THR A 149 14.52 -20.27 5.55
N PRO A 150 14.34 -21.11 6.59
CA PRO A 150 14.82 -20.78 7.94
C PRO A 150 16.31 -20.44 8.01
N ASP A 151 17.14 -21.05 7.17
CA ASP A 151 18.59 -20.78 7.09
C ASP A 151 18.94 -19.39 6.52
N MET A 152 17.97 -18.63 6.00
CA MET A 152 18.17 -17.23 5.63
C MET A 152 18.21 -16.30 6.84
N PHE A 153 17.66 -16.72 7.98
CA PHE A 153 17.66 -15.93 9.22
C PHE A 153 18.88 -16.30 10.07
N ASP A 154 19.42 -15.30 10.76
CA ASP A 154 20.47 -15.47 11.77
C ASP A 154 19.85 -15.44 13.16
N ASP A 155 20.44 -16.14 14.11
CA ASP A 155 20.12 -15.92 15.52
C ASP A 155 20.44 -14.46 15.92
N GLU A 156 19.56 -13.83 16.71
CA GLU A 156 19.74 -12.44 17.13
C GLU A 156 19.26 -12.17 18.56
N PHE A 157 19.63 -11.00 19.09
CA PHE A 157 18.98 -10.45 20.27
C PHE A 157 18.10 -9.27 19.89
N ASP A 158 16.85 -9.30 20.36
CA ASP A 158 15.93 -8.17 20.33
C ASP A 158 16.08 -7.36 21.62
N GLY A 159 16.22 -6.05 21.48
CA GLY A 159 16.42 -5.14 22.59
C GLY A 159 15.46 -3.95 22.60
N VAL A 160 15.26 -3.38 23.79
CA VAL A 160 14.53 -2.14 24.02
C VAL A 160 15.42 -1.18 24.79
N LEU A 161 15.51 0.06 24.32
CA LEU A 161 16.21 1.18 24.93
C LEU A 161 15.29 1.88 25.93
N ARG A 162 15.89 2.47 26.97
CA ARG A 162 15.20 3.36 27.90
C ARG A 162 14.82 4.67 27.22
N SER A 163 15.69 5.17 26.34
CA SER A 163 15.45 6.33 25.49
C SER A 163 15.96 6.08 24.06
N PRO A 164 15.26 6.55 23.00
CA PRO A 164 15.76 6.50 21.63
C PRO A 164 17.15 7.16 21.44
N ALA A 165 17.47 8.14 22.30
CA ALA A 165 18.74 8.86 22.29
C ALA A 165 19.94 7.99 22.72
N ASP A 166 19.69 6.91 23.48
CA ASP A 166 20.73 6.04 24.04
C ASP A 166 21.35 5.13 22.97
N PHE A 167 20.71 4.97 21.81
CA PHE A 167 21.10 3.99 20.80
C PHE A 167 22.58 4.08 20.40
N ARG A 168 23.13 5.29 20.17
CA ARG A 168 24.53 5.44 19.74
C ARG A 168 25.51 4.90 20.79
N GLN A 169 25.25 5.17 22.07
CA GLN A 169 26.06 4.63 23.16
C GLN A 169 25.86 3.11 23.27
N VAL A 170 24.61 2.65 23.31
CA VAL A 170 24.28 1.22 23.44
C VAL A 170 24.89 0.41 22.30
N ALA A 171 24.80 0.89 21.06
CA ALA A 171 25.40 0.24 19.91
C ALA A 171 26.93 0.16 20.04
N ALA A 172 27.59 1.25 20.42
CA ALA A 172 29.04 1.28 20.60
C ALA A 172 29.51 0.28 21.68
N GLU A 173 28.82 0.21 22.81
CA GLU A 173 29.13 -0.74 23.90
C GLU A 173 28.80 -2.19 23.50
N ALA A 174 27.66 -2.42 22.86
CA ALA A 174 27.26 -3.74 22.39
C ALA A 174 28.24 -4.31 21.33
N HIS A 175 28.85 -3.45 20.51
CA HIS A 175 29.90 -3.87 19.58
C HIS A 175 31.18 -4.39 20.27
N LEU A 176 31.38 -4.12 21.56
CA LEU A 176 32.50 -4.65 22.34
C LEU A 176 32.20 -6.05 22.92
N VAL A 177 30.94 -6.48 22.89
CA VAL A 177 30.52 -7.82 23.35
C VAL A 177 31.01 -8.87 22.35
N SER A 178 31.68 -9.91 22.86
CA SER A 178 32.22 -10.97 22.03
C SER A 178 31.10 -11.73 21.30
N GLY A 179 31.24 -11.89 19.99
CA GLY A 179 30.23 -12.57 19.16
C GLY A 179 29.18 -11.65 18.55
N VAL A 180 29.21 -10.34 18.82
CA VAL A 180 28.35 -9.37 18.13
C VAL A 180 28.93 -9.02 16.75
N PHE A 181 28.12 -9.20 15.71
CA PHE A 181 28.45 -8.80 14.34
C PHE A 181 27.96 -7.39 14.04
N ARG A 182 26.68 -7.11 14.32
CA ARG A 182 26.03 -5.85 13.98
C ARG A 182 25.00 -5.46 15.04
N VAL A 183 24.90 -4.17 15.31
CA VAL A 183 23.81 -3.58 16.09
C VAL A 183 23.06 -2.61 15.18
N GLN A 184 21.74 -2.72 15.14
CA GLN A 184 20.89 -1.86 14.30
C GLN A 184 19.59 -1.50 15.00
N ARG A 185 18.96 -0.39 14.60
CA ARG A 185 17.60 -0.08 15.05
C ARG A 185 16.62 -1.07 14.41
N THR A 186 15.60 -1.42 15.17
CA THR A 186 14.45 -2.18 14.65
C THR A 186 13.28 -1.22 14.60
N PRO A 187 12.94 -0.65 13.42
CA PRO A 187 11.94 0.39 13.37
C PRO A 187 10.58 -0.10 13.88
N THR A 188 9.93 0.74 14.69
CA THR A 188 8.50 0.56 14.95
C THR A 188 7.74 1.17 13.79
N ASP A 189 7.01 0.34 13.03
CA ASP A 189 6.33 0.77 11.81
C ASP A 189 5.20 1.76 12.12
N PHE A 190 5.27 2.93 11.50
CA PHE A 190 4.22 3.95 11.52
C PHE A 190 2.91 3.42 10.93
N TRP A 191 2.97 2.58 9.89
CA TRP A 191 1.79 2.08 9.20
C TRP A 191 1.11 0.91 9.91
N ALA A 192 1.75 0.31 10.93
CA ALA A 192 1.18 -0.74 11.75
C ALA A 192 -0.22 -0.36 12.28
N GLY A 193 -1.19 -1.23 11.98
CA GLY A 193 -2.61 -1.08 12.28
C GLY A 193 -3.37 -0.06 11.41
N LYS A 194 -2.67 0.80 10.66
CA LYS A 194 -3.27 1.86 9.82
C LYS A 194 -3.45 1.41 8.37
N ALA A 195 -2.52 0.60 7.86
CA ALA A 195 -2.58 -0.01 6.54
C ALA A 195 -2.02 -1.43 6.64
N ASP A 196 -2.61 -2.34 5.87
CA ASP A 196 -2.30 -3.77 5.86
C ASP A 196 -1.58 -4.19 4.57
N VAL A 197 -1.61 -3.33 3.54
CA VAL A 197 -0.97 -3.56 2.23
C VAL A 197 -0.28 -2.28 1.77
N THR A 198 0.88 -2.42 1.14
CA THR A 198 1.63 -1.36 0.48
C THR A 198 1.79 -1.69 -0.99
N VAL A 199 1.27 -0.85 -1.87
CA VAL A 199 1.55 -0.88 -3.31
C VAL A 199 2.63 0.16 -3.57
N ALA A 200 3.88 -0.29 -3.74
CA ALA A 200 4.99 0.59 -4.05
C ALA A 200 4.96 0.96 -5.54
N LEU A 201 5.13 2.24 -5.85
CA LEU A 201 5.17 2.75 -7.21
C LEU A 201 6.61 2.84 -7.73
N CYS A 202 6.74 2.76 -9.05
CA CYS A 202 7.99 3.03 -9.76
C CYS A 202 8.41 4.50 -9.61
N GLY A 203 9.68 4.79 -9.92
CA GLY A 203 10.25 6.15 -9.84
C GLY A 203 11.44 6.30 -8.90
N ASN A 204 11.96 5.17 -8.40
CA ASN A 204 13.27 5.10 -7.77
C ASN A 204 14.30 4.49 -8.76
N PRO A 205 15.47 5.14 -8.94
CA PRO A 205 16.46 4.74 -9.95
C PRO A 205 17.09 3.35 -9.71
N PHE A 206 16.91 2.76 -8.54
CA PHE A 206 17.40 1.43 -8.20
C PHE A 206 16.39 0.30 -8.45
N ALA A 207 15.14 0.65 -8.79
CA ALA A 207 14.05 -0.28 -8.97
C ALA A 207 14.04 -0.92 -10.38
N LYS A 208 15.06 -1.71 -10.73
CA LYS A 208 15.29 -2.27 -12.08
C LYS A 208 14.08 -2.97 -12.71
N VAL A 209 13.15 -3.49 -11.90
CA VAL A 209 11.90 -4.14 -12.32
C VAL A 209 10.96 -3.19 -13.08
N CYS A 210 11.09 -1.87 -12.89
CA CYS A 210 10.25 -0.85 -13.51
C CYS A 210 10.58 -0.52 -14.98
N GLY A 211 11.54 -1.21 -15.61
CA GLY A 211 11.89 -1.04 -17.01
C GLY A 211 12.20 0.42 -17.40
N PRO A 212 11.58 1.00 -18.46
CA PRO A 212 11.80 2.39 -18.84
C PRO A 212 11.35 3.43 -17.80
N ILE A 213 10.52 3.04 -16.83
CA ILE A 213 9.91 3.93 -15.82
C ILE A 213 10.82 4.09 -14.59
N VAL A 214 11.93 3.34 -14.51
CA VAL A 214 12.89 3.34 -13.38
C VAL A 214 13.33 4.75 -12.96
N ASN A 215 13.47 5.67 -13.92
CA ASN A 215 14.06 7.00 -13.69
C ASN A 215 13.06 8.17 -13.71
N ARG A 216 11.75 7.92 -13.66
CA ARG A 216 10.75 9.00 -13.60
C ARG A 216 9.65 8.72 -12.60
N THR A 217 9.13 9.77 -11.99
CA THR A 217 7.87 9.71 -11.27
C THR A 217 6.73 9.32 -12.23
N LEU A 218 5.75 8.60 -11.72
CA LEU A 218 4.51 8.33 -12.45
C LEU A 218 3.78 9.65 -12.77
N THR A 219 3.07 9.69 -13.89
CA THR A 219 2.13 10.78 -14.15
C THR A 219 0.89 10.66 -13.27
N ASP A 220 0.11 11.74 -13.16
CA ASP A 220 -1.15 11.75 -12.40
C ASP A 220 -2.13 10.69 -12.95
N ASP A 221 -2.19 10.52 -14.28
CA ASP A 221 -3.03 9.53 -14.94
C ASP A 221 -2.58 8.09 -14.62
N GLU A 222 -1.27 7.83 -14.57
CA GLU A 222 -0.74 6.52 -14.19
C GLU A 222 -1.04 6.19 -12.72
N ARG A 223 -0.87 7.18 -11.82
CA ARG A 223 -1.25 7.02 -10.40
C ARG A 223 -2.74 6.78 -10.25
N GLN A 224 -3.57 7.49 -11.02
CA GLN A 224 -5.01 7.33 -11.02
C GLN A 224 -5.44 5.94 -11.52
N ALA A 225 -4.79 5.42 -12.56
CA ALA A 225 -5.06 4.08 -13.07
C ALA A 225 -4.77 2.99 -12.03
N VAL A 226 -3.66 3.11 -11.28
CA VAL A 226 -3.35 2.19 -10.16
C VAL A 226 -4.41 2.32 -9.06
N LEU A 227 -4.77 3.55 -8.68
CA LEU A 227 -5.77 3.82 -7.65
C LEU A 227 -7.14 3.24 -7.99
N ASP A 228 -7.58 3.39 -9.24
CA ASP A 228 -8.85 2.85 -9.70
C ASP A 228 -8.86 1.33 -9.66
N ARG A 229 -7.73 0.70 -10.03
CA ARG A 229 -7.60 -0.75 -9.93
C ARG A 229 -7.64 -1.26 -8.49
N ILE A 230 -7.09 -0.51 -7.53
CA ILE A 230 -7.18 -0.85 -6.09
C ILE A 230 -8.64 -0.80 -5.63
N ARG A 231 -9.42 0.18 -6.09
CA ARG A 231 -10.82 0.38 -5.67
C ARG A 231 -11.79 -0.67 -6.20
N GLU A 232 -11.46 -1.32 -7.30
CA GLU A 232 -12.24 -2.43 -7.84
C GLU A 232 -12.16 -3.70 -6.98
N VAL A 233 -11.27 -3.72 -5.98
CA VAL A 233 -11.10 -4.86 -5.08
C VAL A 233 -12.06 -4.76 -3.90
N ASP A 234 -12.97 -5.73 -3.80
CA ASP A 234 -13.88 -5.87 -2.67
C ASP A 234 -13.12 -6.04 -1.35
N GLY A 235 -13.54 -5.29 -0.32
CA GLY A 235 -12.94 -5.35 1.01
C GLY A 235 -11.82 -4.34 1.26
N VAL A 236 -11.51 -3.45 0.31
CA VAL A 236 -10.71 -2.26 0.58
C VAL A 236 -11.51 -1.26 1.41
N GLU A 237 -11.01 -0.88 2.59
CA GLU A 237 -11.66 0.08 3.50
C GLU A 237 -11.16 1.51 3.25
N LYS A 238 -9.83 1.69 3.25
CA LYS A 238 -9.19 3.00 3.07
C LYS A 238 -7.97 2.85 2.19
N ILE A 239 -7.71 3.90 1.41
CA ILE A 239 -6.51 4.02 0.59
C ILE A 239 -5.87 5.33 0.96
N TYR A 240 -4.65 5.28 1.48
CA TYR A 240 -3.80 6.45 1.69
C TYR A 240 -2.78 6.55 0.56
N PHE A 241 -2.41 7.76 0.19
CA PHE A 241 -1.29 8.01 -0.71
C PHE A 241 -0.13 8.58 0.11
N GLU A 242 0.98 7.84 0.12
CA GLU A 242 2.23 8.29 0.71
C GLU A 242 3.12 8.85 -0.39
N ASP A 243 3.35 10.17 -0.35
CA ASP A 243 4.30 10.84 -1.22
C ASP A 243 5.76 10.63 -0.75
N ARG A 244 6.70 11.08 -1.57
CA ARG A 244 8.14 10.94 -1.31
C ARG A 244 8.61 11.74 -0.11
N GLU A 245 7.96 12.86 0.21
CA GLU A 245 8.35 13.71 1.34
C GLU A 245 7.97 13.07 2.67
N HIS A 246 6.76 12.49 2.75
CA HIS A 246 6.32 11.70 3.89
C HIS A 246 7.19 10.45 4.06
N ALA A 247 7.48 9.72 2.97
CA ALA A 247 8.39 8.58 3.02
C ALA A 247 9.79 9.00 3.52
N LEU A 248 10.32 10.15 3.07
CA LEU A 248 11.60 10.69 3.55
C LEU A 248 11.56 11.01 5.05
N LYS A 249 10.47 11.59 5.52
CA LYS A 249 10.26 11.91 6.94
C LYS A 249 10.26 10.64 7.79
N LEU A 250 9.55 9.59 7.38
CA LEU A 250 9.54 8.31 8.07
C LEU A 250 10.92 7.65 8.08
N GLU A 251 11.61 7.64 6.94
CA GLU A 251 12.95 7.05 6.84
C GLU A 251 13.98 7.72 7.74
N LYS A 252 13.99 9.05 7.79
CA LYS A 252 14.85 9.80 8.72
C LYS A 252 14.47 9.57 10.18
N HIS A 253 13.20 9.31 10.45
CA HIS A 253 12.72 8.99 11.79
C HIS A 253 13.16 7.59 12.23
N TYR A 254 13.08 6.61 11.33
CA TYR A 254 13.52 5.23 11.58
C TYR A 254 15.04 5.12 11.72
N TYR A 255 15.78 5.89 10.92
CA TYR A 255 17.23 5.83 10.82
C TYR A 255 17.85 7.23 10.91
N PRO A 256 17.81 7.88 12.10
CA PRO A 256 18.32 9.24 12.26
C PRO A 256 19.83 9.34 12.02
N GLU A 257 20.57 8.23 12.13
CA GLU A 257 22.00 8.14 11.82
C GLU A 257 22.31 7.83 10.34
N GLY A 258 21.29 7.62 9.49
CA GLY A 258 21.41 7.17 8.10
C GLY A 258 21.22 5.65 7.93
N ARG A 259 21.11 5.19 6.67
CA ARG A 259 21.03 3.75 6.33
C ARG A 259 22.44 3.15 6.21
N ASP A 260 22.56 1.83 6.33
CA ASP A 260 23.74 1.02 5.95
C ASP A 260 25.09 1.78 5.97
N TYR A 261 25.72 1.87 7.14
CA TYR A 261 27.00 2.57 7.34
C TYR A 261 26.95 4.10 7.14
N GLY A 262 25.81 4.73 7.42
CA GLY A 262 25.66 6.19 7.42
C GLY A 262 25.41 6.79 6.03
N ALA A 263 24.95 5.99 5.07
CA ALA A 263 24.50 6.48 3.78
C ALA A 263 23.38 7.52 3.96
N PRO A 264 23.47 8.67 3.28
CA PRO A 264 22.50 9.74 3.45
C PRO A 264 21.13 9.35 2.91
N ILE A 265 20.10 9.59 3.71
CA ILE A 265 18.71 9.38 3.32
C ILE A 265 18.22 10.62 2.58
N THR A 266 18.06 10.49 1.27
CA THR A 266 17.65 11.59 0.39
C THR A 266 16.36 11.26 -0.34
N LEU A 267 15.67 12.30 -0.81
CA LEU A 267 14.41 12.17 -1.55
C LEU A 267 14.55 11.28 -2.79
N ALA A 268 15.74 11.26 -3.42
CA ALA A 268 16.02 10.45 -4.61
C ALA A 268 15.81 8.94 -4.38
N TYR A 269 15.97 8.46 -3.15
CA TYR A 269 15.76 7.05 -2.79
C TYR A 269 14.31 6.74 -2.37
N MET A 270 13.48 7.75 -2.16
CA MET A 270 12.11 7.57 -1.69
C MET A 270 11.17 7.25 -2.85
N GLN A 271 10.28 6.29 -2.61
CA GLN A 271 9.23 5.85 -3.52
C GLN A 271 7.89 6.36 -3.02
N GLU A 272 7.00 6.68 -3.95
CA GLU A 272 5.59 6.88 -3.62
C GLU A 272 4.93 5.52 -3.42
N SER A 273 3.89 5.48 -2.58
CA SER A 273 3.13 4.25 -2.38
C SER A 273 1.66 4.51 -2.07
N PHE A 274 0.81 3.54 -2.41
CA PHE A 274 -0.52 3.46 -1.83
C PHE A 274 -0.49 2.54 -0.61
N ARG A 275 -0.98 3.03 0.52
CA ARG A 275 -1.10 2.28 1.78
C ARG A 275 -2.58 1.95 1.96
N ILE A 276 -2.91 0.67 2.00
CA ILE A 276 -4.30 0.21 1.90
C ILE A 276 -4.69 -0.45 3.22
N LYS A 277 -5.77 0.04 3.82
CA LYS A 277 -6.46 -0.64 4.93
C LYS A 277 -7.49 -1.59 4.33
N ILE A 278 -7.46 -2.84 4.77
CA ILE A 278 -8.34 -3.89 4.31
C ILE A 278 -9.34 -4.22 5.42
N ALA A 279 -10.63 -4.26 5.08
CA ALA A 279 -11.69 -4.63 6.01
C ALA A 279 -11.69 -6.13 6.35
N ARG A 280 -11.24 -6.97 5.41
CA ARG A 280 -11.18 -8.44 5.56
C ARG A 280 -9.79 -8.97 5.20
N PRO A 281 -9.03 -9.58 6.12
CA PRO A 281 -7.65 -10.01 5.86
C PRO A 281 -7.45 -10.94 4.66
N ASP A 282 -8.50 -11.68 4.26
CA ASP A 282 -8.51 -12.57 3.08
C ASP A 282 -8.50 -11.82 1.74
N ALA A 283 -8.66 -10.49 1.72
CA ALA A 283 -8.63 -9.69 0.50
C ALA A 283 -7.20 -9.27 0.05
N VAL A 284 -6.16 -9.51 0.86
CA VAL A 284 -4.76 -9.19 0.49
C VAL A 284 -4.33 -9.88 -0.81
N PRO A 285 -4.56 -11.19 -1.03
CA PRO A 285 -4.24 -11.84 -2.30
C PRO A 285 -5.03 -11.25 -3.48
N ALA A 286 -6.28 -10.82 -3.27
CA ALA A 286 -7.09 -10.20 -4.31
C ALA A 286 -6.53 -8.82 -4.73
N VAL A 287 -6.08 -8.00 -3.77
CA VAL A 287 -5.37 -6.74 -4.06
C VAL A 287 -4.11 -7.01 -4.87
N ARG A 288 -3.29 -7.97 -4.44
CA ARG A 288 -2.08 -8.34 -5.17
C ARG A 288 -2.38 -8.79 -6.60
N ALA A 289 -3.33 -9.70 -6.78
CA ALA A 289 -3.73 -10.21 -8.10
C ALA A 289 -4.27 -9.10 -9.03
N ALA A 290 -5.04 -8.15 -8.48
CA ALA A 290 -5.59 -7.04 -9.25
C ALA A 290 -4.51 -6.04 -9.73
N ILE A 291 -3.43 -5.89 -8.96
CA ILE A 291 -2.40 -4.87 -9.13
C ILE A 291 -1.12 -5.40 -9.81
N ASN A 292 -0.84 -6.69 -9.69
CA ASN A 292 0.29 -7.31 -10.37
C ASN A 292 0.23 -7.07 -11.88
N GLY A 293 1.32 -6.58 -12.46
CA GLY A 293 1.43 -6.27 -13.88
C GLY A 293 0.85 -4.92 -14.30
N VAL A 294 0.25 -4.14 -13.38
CA VAL A 294 -0.18 -2.77 -13.69
C VAL A 294 1.06 -1.90 -13.96
N PRO A 295 1.11 -1.18 -15.09
CA PRO A 295 2.24 -0.30 -15.40
C PRO A 295 2.50 0.72 -14.29
N GLY A 296 3.78 0.89 -13.92
CA GLY A 296 4.20 1.83 -12.89
C GLY A 296 4.12 1.30 -11.46
N VAL A 297 3.74 0.03 -11.25
CA VAL A 297 3.84 -0.63 -9.95
C VAL A 297 5.17 -1.37 -9.82
N LEU A 298 5.89 -1.13 -8.73
CA LEU A 298 7.10 -1.87 -8.38
C LEU A 298 6.78 -3.20 -7.71
N GLY A 299 5.83 -3.20 -6.77
CA GLY A 299 5.45 -4.41 -6.05
C GLY A 299 4.35 -4.18 -5.03
N VAL A 300 3.76 -5.29 -4.57
CA VAL A 300 2.70 -5.30 -3.55
C VAL A 300 3.19 -6.08 -2.34
N TYR A 301 3.37 -5.36 -1.24
CA TYR A 301 3.89 -5.88 0.01
C TYR A 301 2.79 -5.88 1.06
N ARG A 302 2.82 -6.83 1.99
CA ARG A 302 2.04 -6.71 3.22
C ARG A 302 2.62 -5.54 4.03
N GLY A 303 1.77 -4.64 4.50
CA GLY A 303 2.15 -3.54 5.39
C GLY A 303 1.76 -3.88 6.82
N GLY A 304 2.55 -3.42 7.80
CA GLY A 304 2.25 -3.51 9.23
C GLY A 304 2.32 -4.91 9.81
#